data_AF-A0A6I3GU67-F1
#
_entry.id   AF-A0A6I3GU67-F1
#
_cell.length_a   1.000
_cell.length_b   1.000
_cell.length_c   1.000
_cell.angle_alpha   90.00
_cell.angle_beta   90.00
_cell.angle_gamma   90.00
#
_symmetry.space_group_name_H-M   'P 1'
#
loop_
_entity.id
_entity.type
_entity.pdbx_description
1 polymer ?
#
loop_
_entity_poly.entity_id
_entity_poly.type
_entity_poly.pdbx_seq_one_letter_code
_entity_poly.pdbx_strand_id
1 'polypeptide(L)'
;KRASIGPAERTFLTLIGLELRPRKIREASSMWQQVTDAVGLEKRAAIWSHPDLLPTEQDIKDPAKLIERALKQNPDDEIDAALRDLLG
;
A
#
# COMPACT_ATOMS: atom_id res chain seq x y z
N LYS A 1 2.41 23.91 8.93
CA LYS A 1 2.13 24.42 7.56
C LYS A 1 1.11 23.48 6.93
N ARG A 2 -0.15 23.91 6.70
CA ARG A 2 -1.19 23.04 6.10
C ARG A 2 -0.90 22.93 4.60
N ALA A 3 -0.65 21.71 4.10
CA ALA A 3 -0.55 21.45 2.67
C ALA A 3 -1.96 21.49 2.06
N SER A 4 -2.42 22.69 1.69
CA SER A 4 -3.56 22.81 0.79
C SER A 4 -3.07 22.47 -0.61
N ILE A 5 -3.59 21.38 -1.17
CA ILE A 5 -3.47 21.02 -2.59
C ILE A 5 -3.68 22.29 -3.42
N GLY A 6 -2.70 22.61 -4.27
CA GLY A 6 -2.65 23.86 -5.00
C GLY A 6 -3.88 24.02 -5.90
N PRO A 7 -4.26 25.26 -6.27
CA PRO A 7 -5.35 25.49 -7.20
C PRO A 7 -5.20 24.70 -8.51
N ALA A 8 -3.96 24.56 -8.99
CA ALA A 8 -3.63 23.81 -10.20
C ALA A 8 -3.92 22.29 -10.08
N GLU A 9 -3.59 21.67 -8.94
CA GLU A 9 -3.89 20.25 -8.70
C GLU A 9 -5.39 20.00 -8.61
N ARG A 10 -6.16 20.93 -8.03
CA ARG A 10 -7.62 20.81 -7.98
C ARG A 10 -8.26 20.83 -9.37
N THR A 11 -7.81 21.73 -10.25
CA THR A 11 -8.31 21.78 -11.63
C THR A 11 -7.90 20.54 -12.42
N PHE A 12 -6.67 20.05 -12.22
CA PHE A 12 -6.19 18.84 -12.88
C PHE A 12 -7.05 17.63 -12.50
N LEU A 13 -7.32 17.44 -11.20
CA LEU A 13 -8.22 16.39 -10.69
C LEU A 13 -9.61 16.41 -11.34
N THR A 14 -10.20 17.60 -11.53
CA THR A 14 -11.48 17.75 -12.23
C THR A 14 -11.40 17.35 -13.71
N LEU A 15 -10.29 17.63 -14.39
CA LEU A 15 -10.10 17.31 -15.81
C LEU A 15 -9.85 15.81 -16.06
N ILE A 16 -9.20 15.10 -15.14
CA ILE A 16 -9.04 13.62 -15.18
C ILE A 16 -10.21 12.87 -14.53
N GLY A 17 -11.24 13.58 -14.04
CA GLY A 17 -12.43 12.99 -13.43
C GLY A 17 -12.21 12.33 -12.06
N LEU A 18 -11.07 12.60 -11.40
CA LEU A 18 -10.72 12.00 -10.12
C LEU A 18 -10.91 13.02 -8.99
N GLU A 19 -12.01 12.92 -8.25
CA GLU A 19 -12.22 13.77 -7.07
C GLU A 19 -11.58 13.15 -5.81
N LEU A 20 -10.46 13.70 -5.36
CA LEU A 20 -9.81 13.28 -4.12
C LEU A 20 -10.50 13.89 -2.89
N ARG A 21 -11.16 13.04 -2.10
CA ARG A 21 -11.79 13.46 -0.84
C ARG A 21 -10.73 13.64 0.25
N PRO A 22 -10.54 14.83 0.85
CA PRO A 22 -9.47 15.07 1.84
C PRO A 22 -9.51 14.14 3.05
N ARG A 23 -10.70 13.67 3.43
CA ARG A 23 -10.86 12.70 4.52
C ARG A 23 -10.20 11.36 4.18
N LYS A 24 -10.43 10.85 2.96
CA LYS A 24 -9.92 9.57 2.48
C LYS A 24 -8.40 9.58 2.37
N ILE A 25 -7.81 10.69 1.96
CA ILE A 25 -6.35 10.86 1.95
C ILE A 25 -5.78 10.66 3.36
N ARG A 26 -6.37 11.30 4.37
CA ARG A 26 -5.89 11.15 5.77
C ARG A 26 -6.07 9.74 6.30
N GLU A 27 -7.20 9.10 6.01
CA GLU A 27 -7.45 7.69 6.37
C GLU A 27 -6.37 6.77 5.75
N ALA A 28 -6.10 6.92 4.44
CA ALA A 28 -5.07 6.16 3.74
C ALA A 28 -3.65 6.44 4.27
N SER A 29 -3.32 7.70 4.58
CA SER A 29 -2.03 8.04 5.19
C SER A 29 -1.86 7.37 6.56
N SER A 30 -2.91 7.33 7.39
CA SER A 30 -2.88 6.64 8.69
C SER A 30 -2.72 5.13 8.54
N MET A 31 -3.42 4.51 7.59
CA MET A 31 -3.23 3.09 7.24
C MET A 31 -1.77 2.80 6.88
N TRP A 32 -1.17 3.59 5.98
CA TRP A 32 0.21 3.39 5.57
C TRP A 32 1.23 3.60 6.69
N GLN A 33 0.95 4.50 7.65
CA GLN A 33 1.78 4.64 8.83
C GLN A 33 1.76 3.35 9.66
N GLN A 34 0.58 2.83 9.97
CA GLN A 34 0.44 1.57 10.73
C GLN A 34 1.11 0.38 10.03
N VAL A 35 0.97 0.27 8.70
CA VAL A 35 1.65 -0.76 7.91
C VAL A 35 3.16 -0.59 8.02
N THR A 36 3.68 0.63 7.82
CA THR A 36 5.13 0.89 7.92
C THR A 36 5.67 0.54 9.30
N ASP A 37 4.95 0.89 10.36
CA ASP A 37 5.35 0.62 11.75
C ASP A 37 5.36 -0.89 12.05
N ALA A 38 4.46 -1.66 11.43
CA ALA A 38 4.33 -3.09 11.67
C ALA A 38 5.30 -3.96 10.82
N VAL A 39 5.49 -3.64 9.54
CA VAL A 39 6.24 -4.51 8.60
C VAL A 39 7.53 -3.89 8.07
N GLY A 40 7.79 -2.62 8.38
CA GLY A 40 8.93 -1.87 7.85
C GLY A 40 8.75 -1.34 6.43
N LEU A 41 9.74 -0.60 5.95
CA LEU A 41 9.68 0.11 4.67
C LEU A 41 9.76 -0.86 3.47
N GLU A 42 10.58 -1.91 3.57
CA GLU A 42 10.82 -2.87 2.48
C GLU A 42 9.58 -3.69 2.16
N LYS A 43 8.97 -4.33 3.17
CA LYS A 43 7.73 -5.11 2.98
C LYS A 43 6.56 -4.24 2.54
N ARG A 44 6.50 -2.99 3.03
CA ARG A 44 5.52 -2.01 2.53
C ARG A 44 5.72 -1.73 1.05
N ALA A 45 6.96 -1.55 0.60
CA ALA A 45 7.28 -1.28 -0.80
C ALA A 45 6.96 -2.49 -1.69
N ALA A 46 7.18 -3.71 -1.20
CA ALA A 46 6.87 -4.95 -1.93
C ALA A 46 5.38 -5.11 -2.29
N ILE A 47 4.46 -4.46 -1.58
CA ILE A 47 3.03 -4.43 -1.94
C ILE A 47 2.80 -3.87 -3.35
N TRP A 48 3.69 -3.01 -3.83
CA TRP A 48 3.61 -2.41 -5.17
C TRP A 48 4.20 -3.29 -6.28
N SER A 49 4.84 -4.42 -5.93
CA SER A 49 5.49 -5.31 -6.90
C SER A 49 4.49 -6.03 -7.81
N HIS A 50 3.23 -6.22 -7.37
CA HIS A 50 2.19 -6.80 -8.19
C HIS A 50 0.86 -6.04 -8.08
N PRO A 51 0.15 -5.80 -9.20
CA PRO A 51 -1.13 -5.06 -9.21
C PRO A 51 -2.21 -5.67 -8.31
N ASP A 52 -2.24 -6.99 -8.16
CA ASP A 52 -3.27 -7.69 -7.37
C ASP A 52 -3.12 -7.51 -5.87
N LEU A 53 -1.95 -7.02 -5.43
CA LEU A 53 -1.62 -6.82 -4.02
C LEU A 53 -1.97 -5.43 -3.52
N LEU A 54 -2.32 -4.53 -4.45
CA LEU A 54 -2.60 -3.14 -4.16
C LEU A 54 -3.75 -3.03 -3.14
N PRO A 55 -3.60 -2.19 -2.10
CA PRO A 55 -4.63 -2.00 -1.11
C PRO A 55 -5.91 -1.44 -1.72
N THR A 56 -7.03 -1.88 -1.18
CA THR A 56 -8.37 -1.43 -1.52
C THR A 56 -8.92 -0.49 -0.45
N GLU A 57 -10.13 0.05 -0.67
CA GLU A 57 -10.80 0.84 0.36
C GLU A 57 -11.09 0.03 1.64
N GLN A 58 -11.22 -1.29 1.55
CA GLN A 58 -11.44 -2.13 2.73
C GLN A 58 -10.21 -2.14 3.64
N ASP A 59 -9.01 -2.17 3.07
CA ASP A 59 -7.75 -2.13 3.82
C ASP A 59 -7.58 -0.78 4.55
N ILE A 60 -8.14 0.31 4.00
CA ILE A 60 -8.16 1.62 4.69
C ILE A 60 -9.01 1.56 5.96
N LYS A 61 -10.13 0.81 5.93
CA LYS A 61 -11.02 0.63 7.10
C LYS A 61 -10.46 -0.38 8.11
N ASP A 62 -9.66 -1.34 7.63
CA ASP A 62 -9.09 -2.43 8.41
C ASP A 62 -7.61 -2.67 8.02
N PRO A 63 -6.68 -1.83 8.52
CA PRO A 63 -5.26 -1.93 8.17
C PRO A 63 -4.60 -3.24 8.64
N ALA A 64 -5.17 -3.91 9.64
CA ALA A 64 -4.63 -5.15 10.19
C ALA A 64 -4.60 -6.28 9.15
N LYS A 65 -5.64 -6.39 8.31
CA LYS A 65 -5.69 -7.37 7.22
C LYS A 65 -4.60 -7.16 6.17
N LEU A 66 -4.28 -5.89 5.88
CA LEU A 66 -3.20 -5.55 4.96
C LEU A 66 -1.84 -5.92 5.55
N ILE A 67 -1.64 -5.68 6.85
CA ILE A 67 -0.43 -6.07 7.58
C ILE A 67 -0.25 -7.60 7.55
N GLU A 68 -1.31 -8.37 7.85
CA GLU A 68 -1.26 -9.83 7.79
C GLU A 68 -0.88 -10.34 6.39
N ARG A 69 -1.46 -9.75 5.34
CA ARG A 69 -1.13 -10.09 3.95
C ARG A 69 0.32 -9.75 3.61
N ALA A 70 0.80 -8.58 4.02
CA ALA A 70 2.18 -8.16 3.81
C ALA A 70 3.21 -9.00 4.58
N LEU A 71 2.85 -9.53 5.75
CA LEU A 71 3.70 -10.44 6.51
C LEU A 71 3.77 -11.85 5.90
N LYS A 72 2.66 -12.32 5.30
CA LYS A 72 2.58 -13.60 4.60
C LYS A 72 3.26 -13.58 3.23
N GLN A 73 3.46 -12.40 2.65
CA GLN A 73 4.22 -12.28 1.42
C GLN A 73 5.71 -12.43 1.68
N ASN A 74 6.24 -13.59 1.30
CA ASN A 74 7.57 -13.73 0.73
C ASN A 74 7.53 -14.86 -0.32
N PRO A 75 7.06 -14.55 -1.56
CA PRO A 75 7.18 -15.47 -2.68
C PRO A 75 8.63 -15.85 -2.95
N ASP A 76 9.56 -14.92 -2.72
CA ASP A 76 11.00 -15.16 -2.85
C ASP A 76 11.47 -16.22 -1.84
N ASP A 77 10.97 -16.23 -0.58
CA ASP A 77 11.32 -17.28 0.38
C ASP A 77 10.76 -18.66 -0.02
N GLU A 78 9.54 -18.71 -0.58
CA GLU A 78 8.95 -19.95 -1.09
C GLU A 78 9.67 -20.47 -2.33
N ILE A 79 10.01 -19.58 -3.27
CA ILE A 79 10.75 -19.92 -4.49
C ILE A 79 12.18 -20.34 -4.14
N ASP A 80 12.85 -19.64 -3.22
CA ASP A 80 14.20 -20.00 -2.73
C ASP A 80 14.20 -21.29 -1.91
N ALA A 81 13.11 -21.60 -1.20
CA ALA A 81 12.92 -22.89 -0.54
C ALA A 81 12.72 -24.01 -1.58
N ALA A 82 11.87 -23.79 -2.58
CA ALA A 82 11.61 -24.75 -3.65
C ALA A 82 12.85 -25.00 -4.54
N LEU A 83 13.64 -23.96 -4.82
CA LEU A 83 14.91 -24.07 -5.54
C LEU A 83 15.93 -24.89 -4.75
N ARG A 84 16.01 -24.70 -3.42
CA ARG A 84 16.86 -25.52 -2.55
C ARG A 84 16.43 -26.98 -2.51
N ASP A 85 15.13 -27.26 -2.53
CA ASP A 85 14.61 -28.63 -2.55
C ASP A 85 14.84 -29.33 -3.91
N LEU A 86 14.84 -28.58 -5.01
CA LEU A 86 15.03 -29.11 -6.37
C LEU A 86 16.52 -29.30 -6.76
N LEU A 87 17.42 -28.46 -6.23
CA LEU A 87 18.85 -28.42 -6.61
C LEU A 87 19.79 -28.90 -5.50
N GLY A 88 19.28 -29.21 -4.31
CA GLY A 88 20.01 -29.84 -3.20
C GLY A 88 19.90 -31.36 -3.23
#